data_AF-C7P9E6-F1
#
_entry.id   AF-C7P9E6-F1
#
_cell.length_a   1.000
_cell.length_b   1.000
_cell.length_c   1.000
_cell.angle_alpha   90.00
_cell.angle_beta   90.00
_cell.angle_gamma   90.00
#
_symmetry.space_group_name_H-M   'P 1'
#
loop_
_entity.id
_entity.type
_entity.pdbx_description
1 polymer ?
#
loop_
_entity_poly.entity_id
_entity_poly.type
_entity_poly.pdbx_seq_one_letter_code
_entity_poly.pdbx_strand_id
1 'polypeptide(L)'
;MYFLIQQRKEESEKNLKEKLKRYRKKLRESRIKEKLKEMPLNMNKYLTDAYTGGIIKKYPEDFIVEEITPEGIILEVGKSIEFKDEENWKGNFIHFTLEKRNWTTLDAIREIANRVGKQRKHFGFAGNKDKHAITTQRVGCFNVKLEDLKKVKIKGIVLRDFQKTNRKIRLGDLWGNRFTIRVREPEIKGKELEEVLNKLCKLKYFLNYYGIQRFGTTRPITHIVGRLIIERDWEGAFHAYCGTPLPYDDKKSTLARELVDEENFKEAYKKFPKAFFYERRMIKAYIETGSYQKAFMILPPHLRCMFINAYQSYLFNEIINRRFEYGFEPMEGDILIDGVPSGALFGYKTKFASGIQGEIEKEIYERENLSPEDFKIGEFGSFIGDRRAMIGKIYNMKYWIEDGSYVLQFCLKKGNYATSVLREFIEKKK
;
A
#
# COMPACT_ATOMS: atom_id res chain seq x y z
N MET A 1 -7.77 56.83 33.19
CA MET A 1 -6.81 56.90 32.05
C MET A 1 -5.88 55.69 32.00
N TYR A 2 -5.19 55.31 33.08
CA TYR A 2 -4.31 54.12 33.15
C TYR A 2 -5.00 52.79 32.79
N PHE A 3 -6.22 52.56 33.31
CA PHE A 3 -6.99 51.33 33.06
C PHE A 3 -7.38 51.14 31.58
N LEU A 4 -7.77 52.22 30.91
CA LEU A 4 -8.09 52.25 29.47
C LEU A 4 -6.86 51.98 28.58
N ILE A 5 -5.67 52.41 29.01
CA ILE A 5 -4.42 52.16 28.30
C ILE A 5 -4.01 50.68 28.44
N GLN A 6 -4.19 50.08 29.62
CA GLN A 6 -3.92 48.65 29.83
C GLN A 6 -4.88 47.76 29.02
N GLN A 7 -6.18 48.06 29.03
CA GLN A 7 -7.15 47.31 28.21
C GLN A 7 -6.84 47.38 26.71
N ARG A 8 -6.50 48.58 26.19
CA ARG A 8 -6.09 48.73 24.78
C ARG A 8 -4.79 47.99 24.44
N LYS A 9 -3.86 47.92 25.39
CA LYS A 9 -2.60 47.18 25.21
C LYS A 9 -2.84 45.68 25.16
N GLU A 10 -3.66 45.14 26.08
CA GLU A 10 -4.08 43.73 26.07
C GLU A 10 -4.84 43.36 24.80
N GLU A 11 -5.76 44.22 24.34
CA GLU A 11 -6.52 44.02 23.11
C GLU A 11 -5.60 44.05 21.87
N SER A 12 -4.64 44.97 21.83
CA SER A 12 -3.64 45.06 20.75
C SER A 12 -2.71 43.83 20.73
N GLU A 13 -2.24 43.37 21.89
CA GLU A 13 -1.44 42.14 22.00
C GLU A 13 -2.22 40.90 21.57
N LYS A 14 -3.51 40.82 21.93
CA LYS A 14 -4.41 39.75 21.49
C LYS A 14 -4.60 39.78 19.97
N ASN A 15 -4.85 40.95 19.39
CA ASN A 15 -5.00 41.13 17.94
C ASN A 15 -3.72 40.78 17.18
N LEU A 16 -2.54 41.14 17.72
CA LEU A 16 -1.25 40.78 17.13
C LEU A 16 -1.02 39.26 17.17
N LYS A 17 -1.31 38.61 18.30
CA LYS A 17 -1.24 37.14 18.43
C LYS A 17 -2.16 36.44 17.44
N GLU A 18 -3.41 36.90 17.30
CA GLU A 18 -4.35 36.36 16.31
C GLU A 18 -3.88 36.57 14.87
N LYS A 19 -3.32 37.75 14.54
CA LYS A 19 -2.77 38.04 13.21
C LYS A 19 -1.57 37.14 12.88
N LEU A 20 -0.64 36.97 13.81
CA LEU A 20 0.50 36.05 13.67
C LEU A 20 0.04 34.61 13.48
N LYS A 21 -0.98 34.19 14.25
CA LYS A 21 -1.57 32.85 14.15
C LYS A 21 -2.21 32.61 12.78
N ARG A 22 -2.98 33.57 12.25
CA ARG A 22 -3.54 33.51 10.89
C ARG A 22 -2.45 33.46 9.81
N TYR A 23 -1.38 34.24 9.98
CA TYR A 23 -0.26 34.21 9.05
C TYR A 23 0.47 32.86 9.06
N ARG A 24 0.78 32.32 10.24
CA ARG A 24 1.37 30.97 10.39
C ARG A 24 0.48 29.88 9.78
N LYS A 25 -0.84 29.94 10.01
CA LYS A 25 -1.81 29.03 9.38
C LYS A 25 -1.71 29.08 7.85
N LYS A 26 -1.79 30.28 7.25
CA LYS A 26 -1.68 30.45 5.80
C LYS A 26 -0.36 29.93 5.24
N LEU A 27 0.75 30.24 5.91
CA LEU A 27 2.08 29.79 5.49
C LEU A 27 2.19 28.26 5.54
N ARG A 28 1.73 27.63 6.62
CA ARG A 28 1.73 26.16 6.79
C ARG A 28 0.85 25.47 5.74
N GLU A 29 -0.38 25.93 5.58
CA GLU A 29 -1.30 25.38 4.58
C GLU A 29 -0.74 25.52 3.16
N SER A 30 -0.19 26.70 2.83
CA SER A 30 0.45 26.93 1.54
C SER A 30 1.58 25.94 1.32
N ARG A 31 2.48 25.78 2.30
CA ARG A 31 3.62 24.86 2.23
C ARG A 31 3.22 23.41 2.02
N ILE A 32 2.17 22.92 2.70
CA ILE A 32 1.70 21.53 2.53
C ILE A 32 0.98 21.35 1.19
N LYS A 33 0.15 22.31 0.79
CA LYS A 33 -0.54 22.28 -0.52
C LYS A 33 0.45 22.40 -1.69
N GLU A 34 1.52 23.16 -1.52
CA GLU A 34 2.62 23.29 -2.47
C GLU A 34 3.42 21.98 -2.55
N LYS A 35 3.82 21.40 -1.41
CA LYS A 35 4.44 20.06 -1.38
C LYS A 35 3.57 18.99 -2.04
N LEU A 36 2.24 19.05 -1.90
CA LEU A 36 1.31 18.14 -2.61
C LEU A 36 1.36 18.29 -4.13
N LYS A 37 1.63 19.49 -4.64
CA LYS A 37 1.81 19.74 -6.08
C LYS A 37 3.20 19.33 -6.56
N GLU A 38 4.23 19.62 -5.77
CA GLU A 38 5.63 19.30 -6.07
C GLU A 38 5.94 17.80 -5.97
N MET A 39 5.20 17.08 -5.13
CA MET A 39 5.38 15.65 -4.88
C MET A 39 4.16 14.85 -5.35
N PRO A 40 3.87 14.81 -6.66
CA PRO A 40 2.88 13.90 -7.20
C PRO A 40 3.33 12.45 -6.94
N LEU A 41 2.49 11.45 -7.19
CA LEU A 41 2.85 10.06 -6.85
C LEU A 41 3.97 9.47 -7.73
N ASN A 42 4.51 10.25 -8.68
CA ASN A 42 5.56 9.87 -9.62
C ASN A 42 5.23 8.61 -10.43
N MET A 43 3.96 8.36 -10.70
CA MET A 43 3.49 7.27 -11.55
C MET A 43 3.12 7.82 -12.92
N ASN A 44 4.12 8.27 -13.68
CA ASN A 44 3.88 9.11 -14.87
C ASN A 44 4.18 8.39 -16.19
N LYS A 45 4.85 7.24 -16.15
CA LYS A 45 5.18 6.45 -17.35
C LYS A 45 4.28 5.23 -17.50
N TYR A 46 4.22 4.72 -18.73
CA TYR A 46 3.44 3.56 -19.16
C TYR A 46 4.24 2.84 -20.26
N LEU A 47 4.25 1.50 -20.26
CA LEU A 47 4.96 0.70 -21.26
C LEU A 47 4.17 0.53 -22.57
N THR A 48 2.90 0.89 -22.55
CA THR A 48 2.01 0.84 -23.71
C THR A 48 1.24 2.14 -23.81
N ASP A 49 0.70 2.44 -24.98
CA ASP A 49 -0.27 3.49 -25.29
C ASP A 49 -1.73 3.01 -25.15
N ALA A 50 -1.96 1.69 -25.04
CA ALA A 50 -3.27 1.08 -24.90
C ALA A 50 -4.16 1.72 -23.81
N TYR A 51 -5.45 1.84 -24.11
CA TYR A 51 -6.46 2.30 -23.16
C TYR A 51 -7.78 1.61 -23.45
N THR A 52 -8.43 1.12 -22.40
CA THR A 52 -9.71 0.41 -22.49
C THR A 52 -10.80 1.03 -21.61
N GLY A 53 -10.42 1.84 -20.62
CA GLY A 53 -11.31 2.30 -19.57
C GLY A 53 -11.94 1.14 -18.79
N GLY A 54 -13.17 1.34 -18.35
CA GLY A 54 -13.98 0.31 -17.69
C GLY A 54 -13.81 0.24 -16.17
N ILE A 55 -14.66 -0.59 -15.57
CA ILE A 55 -14.84 -0.71 -14.13
C ILE A 55 -14.36 -2.09 -13.67
N ILE A 56 -13.46 -2.09 -12.69
CA ILE A 56 -13.00 -3.30 -12.00
C ILE A 56 -13.61 -3.38 -10.61
N LYS A 57 -13.69 -4.60 -10.06
CA LYS A 57 -14.14 -4.85 -8.68
C LYS A 57 -15.54 -4.26 -8.39
N LYS A 58 -16.46 -4.31 -9.38
CA LYS A 58 -17.88 -3.98 -9.18
C LYS A 58 -18.55 -5.04 -8.31
N TYR A 59 -18.23 -6.30 -8.60
CA TYR A 59 -18.59 -7.46 -7.76
C TYR A 59 -17.33 -8.25 -7.36
N PRO A 60 -17.37 -9.00 -6.24
CA PRO A 60 -16.26 -9.87 -5.85
C PRO A 60 -15.87 -10.89 -6.93
N GLU A 61 -16.84 -11.33 -7.74
CA GLU A 61 -16.66 -12.28 -8.85
C GLU A 61 -15.80 -11.71 -9.99
N ASP A 62 -15.75 -10.38 -10.12
CA ASP A 62 -14.98 -9.72 -11.16
C ASP A 62 -13.48 -9.77 -10.88
N PHE A 63 -13.07 -10.19 -9.68
CA PHE A 63 -11.69 -10.20 -9.27
C PHE A 63 -11.37 -11.51 -8.56
N ILE A 64 -10.81 -12.45 -9.31
CA ILE A 64 -10.42 -13.77 -8.82
C ILE A 64 -8.90 -13.79 -8.63
N VAL A 65 -8.45 -14.23 -7.46
CA VAL A 65 -7.03 -14.36 -7.11
C VAL A 65 -6.73 -15.76 -6.61
N GLU A 66 -5.97 -16.51 -7.39
CA GLU A 66 -5.64 -17.90 -7.10
C GLU A 66 -4.15 -18.01 -6.74
N GLU A 67 -3.85 -18.48 -5.54
CA GLU A 67 -2.46 -18.68 -5.11
C GLU A 67 -1.78 -19.78 -5.93
N ILE A 68 -0.53 -19.52 -6.30
CA ILE A 68 0.35 -20.47 -6.96
C ILE A 68 1.38 -20.92 -5.93
N THR A 69 1.37 -22.22 -5.59
CA THR A 69 2.30 -22.80 -4.62
C THR A 69 3.74 -22.72 -5.11
N PRO A 70 4.76 -22.90 -4.25
CA PRO A 70 6.16 -22.93 -4.68
C PRO A 70 6.45 -23.97 -5.78
N GLU A 71 5.69 -25.07 -5.80
CA GLU A 71 5.78 -26.15 -6.79
C GLU A 71 5.07 -25.82 -8.11
N GLY A 72 4.43 -24.66 -8.23
CA GLY A 72 3.72 -24.22 -9.43
C GLY A 72 2.26 -24.69 -9.50
N ILE A 73 1.72 -25.30 -8.45
CA ILE A 73 0.32 -25.73 -8.40
C ILE A 73 -0.58 -24.50 -8.23
N ILE A 74 -1.57 -24.34 -9.10
CA ILE A 74 -2.54 -23.25 -9.02
C ILE A 74 -3.75 -23.75 -8.24
N LEU A 75 -4.07 -23.10 -7.13
CA LEU A 75 -5.22 -23.45 -6.31
C LEU A 75 -6.50 -22.88 -6.93
N GLU A 76 -7.04 -23.51 -7.97
CA GLU A 76 -8.14 -22.90 -8.73
C GLU A 76 -9.45 -22.78 -7.92
N VAL A 77 -10.23 -21.72 -8.15
CA VAL A 77 -11.55 -21.54 -7.53
C VAL A 77 -12.48 -22.69 -7.94
N GLY A 78 -13.24 -23.22 -6.98
CA GLY A 78 -14.17 -24.32 -7.21
C GLY A 78 -13.57 -25.70 -7.52
N LYS A 79 -12.25 -25.82 -7.73
CA LYS A 79 -11.61 -27.10 -8.05
C LYS A 79 -10.83 -27.65 -6.87
N SER A 80 -11.09 -28.91 -6.53
CA SER A 80 -10.35 -29.65 -5.51
C SER A 80 -9.11 -30.30 -6.10
N ILE A 81 -8.03 -30.31 -5.32
CA ILE A 81 -6.76 -30.93 -5.67
C ILE A 81 -6.40 -31.88 -4.53
N GLU A 82 -6.02 -33.10 -4.88
CA GLU A 82 -5.52 -34.06 -3.90
C GLU A 82 -4.03 -33.80 -3.64
N PHE A 83 -3.72 -33.48 -2.39
CA PHE A 83 -2.34 -33.40 -1.91
C PHE A 83 -2.01 -34.70 -1.17
N LYS A 84 -0.85 -35.28 -1.46
CA LYS A 84 -0.37 -36.48 -0.75
C LYS A 84 0.01 -36.13 0.68
N ASP A 85 -0.49 -36.91 1.63
CA ASP A 85 -0.09 -36.83 3.03
C ASP A 85 1.40 -37.21 3.19
N GLU A 86 2.09 -36.57 4.13
CA GLU A 86 3.43 -37.00 4.52
C GLU A 86 3.39 -38.32 5.30
N GLU A 87 4.13 -39.34 4.83
CA GLU A 87 4.17 -40.69 5.45
C GLU A 87 4.57 -40.65 6.94
N ASN A 88 5.55 -39.82 7.29
CA ASN A 88 6.04 -39.64 8.65
C ASN A 88 5.36 -38.47 9.38
N TRP A 89 4.04 -38.33 9.24
CA TRP A 89 3.29 -37.24 9.89
C TRP A 89 3.33 -37.36 11.42
N LYS A 90 3.94 -36.36 12.08
CA LYS A 90 4.09 -36.30 13.54
C LYS A 90 2.85 -35.73 14.24
N GLY A 91 1.72 -35.58 13.55
CA GLY A 91 0.47 -35.06 14.11
C GLY A 91 0.41 -33.53 14.26
N ASN A 92 1.40 -32.79 13.74
CA ASN A 92 1.60 -31.39 14.12
C ASN A 92 0.84 -30.39 13.24
N PHE A 93 0.92 -30.54 11.91
CA PHE A 93 0.31 -29.59 10.98
C PHE A 93 -0.67 -30.25 10.02
N ILE A 94 -1.73 -29.50 9.73
CA ILE A 94 -2.65 -29.78 8.63
C ILE A 94 -2.65 -28.56 7.73
N HIS A 95 -2.49 -28.78 6.44
CA HIS A 95 -2.70 -27.75 5.43
C HIS A 95 -4.05 -27.96 4.75
N PHE A 96 -4.66 -26.86 4.32
CA PHE A 96 -5.89 -26.86 3.54
C PHE A 96 -5.89 -25.65 2.60
N THR A 97 -6.69 -25.72 1.55
CA THR A 97 -6.98 -24.60 0.67
C THR A 97 -8.19 -23.84 1.23
N LEU A 98 -7.98 -22.56 1.51
CA LEU A 98 -9.02 -21.62 1.89
C LEU A 98 -9.49 -20.88 0.64
N GLU A 99 -10.73 -21.12 0.24
CA GLU A 99 -11.45 -20.26 -0.71
C GLU A 99 -12.33 -19.29 0.07
N LYS A 100 -12.24 -18.00 -0.22
CA LYS A 100 -13.03 -16.96 0.45
C LYS A 100 -13.60 -15.95 -0.55
N ARG A 101 -14.82 -15.47 -0.28
CA ARG A 101 -15.55 -14.46 -1.05
C ARG A 101 -15.87 -13.25 -0.18
N ASN A 102 -15.39 -12.07 -0.54
CA ASN A 102 -15.63 -10.81 0.20
C ASN A 102 -15.12 -10.80 1.66
N TRP A 103 -14.08 -11.57 1.96
CA TRP A 103 -13.46 -11.67 3.28
C TRP A 103 -12.00 -11.20 3.23
N THR A 104 -11.50 -10.55 4.29
CA THR A 104 -10.04 -10.42 4.45
C THR A 104 -9.45 -11.76 4.88
N THR A 105 -8.20 -12.04 4.53
CA THR A 105 -7.50 -13.26 4.97
C THR A 105 -7.43 -13.34 6.51
N LEU A 106 -7.21 -12.20 7.19
CA LEU A 106 -7.10 -12.17 8.64
C LEU A 106 -8.43 -12.42 9.36
N ASP A 107 -9.53 -11.89 8.84
CA ASP A 107 -10.87 -12.08 9.41
C ASP A 107 -11.36 -13.52 9.16
N ALA A 108 -11.17 -14.05 7.94
CA ALA A 108 -11.53 -15.42 7.60
C ALA A 108 -10.82 -16.43 8.51
N ILE A 109 -9.50 -16.28 8.69
CA ILE A 109 -8.74 -17.20 9.55
C ILE A 109 -9.11 -17.04 11.02
N ARG A 110 -9.45 -15.82 11.48
CA ARG A 110 -9.96 -15.62 12.85
C ARG A 110 -11.28 -16.35 13.07
N GLU A 111 -12.23 -16.25 12.14
CA GLU A 111 -13.51 -16.95 12.25
C GLU A 111 -13.32 -18.47 12.21
N ILE A 112 -12.49 -18.99 11.30
CA ILE A 112 -12.15 -20.43 11.25
C ILE A 112 -11.53 -20.89 12.57
N ALA A 113 -10.58 -20.13 13.11
CA ALA A 113 -9.93 -20.45 14.38
C ALA A 113 -10.93 -20.53 15.54
N ASN A 114 -11.88 -19.60 15.61
CA ASN A 114 -12.95 -19.60 16.61
C ASN A 114 -13.82 -20.86 16.51
N ARG A 115 -14.19 -21.30 15.29
CA ARG A 115 -15.01 -22.50 15.08
C ARG A 115 -14.34 -23.80 15.49
N VAL A 116 -13.00 -23.86 15.44
CA VAL A 116 -12.23 -25.04 15.88
C VAL A 116 -11.67 -24.88 17.30
N GLY A 117 -12.08 -23.86 18.05
CA GLY A 117 -11.65 -23.64 19.44
C GLY A 117 -10.16 -23.31 19.58
N LYS A 118 -9.56 -22.61 18.61
CA LYS A 118 -8.14 -22.24 18.60
C LYS A 118 -7.92 -20.75 18.40
N GLN A 119 -6.71 -20.30 18.69
CA GLN A 119 -6.29 -18.91 18.47
C GLN A 119 -5.69 -18.73 17.07
N ARG A 120 -5.80 -17.51 16.52
CA ARG A 120 -5.22 -17.15 15.21
C ARG A 120 -3.73 -17.48 15.04
N LYS A 121 -2.94 -17.42 16.12
CA LYS A 121 -1.50 -17.72 16.10
C LYS A 121 -1.17 -19.17 15.67
N HIS A 122 -2.16 -20.08 15.76
CA HIS A 122 -2.01 -21.47 15.32
C HIS A 122 -2.08 -21.62 13.79
N PHE A 123 -2.43 -20.56 13.06
CA PHE A 123 -2.62 -20.58 11.62
C PHE A 123 -1.54 -19.77 10.91
N GLY A 124 -0.90 -20.38 9.91
CA GLY A 124 0.08 -19.79 9.01
C GLY A 124 -0.42 -19.76 7.57
N PHE A 125 0.06 -18.80 6.79
CA PHE A 125 -0.35 -18.58 5.40
C PHE A 125 0.74 -17.76 4.68
N ALA A 126 0.81 -17.85 3.36
CA ALA A 126 1.92 -17.30 2.59
C ALA A 126 1.80 -15.80 2.30
N GLY A 127 0.57 -15.26 2.24
CA GLY A 127 0.33 -13.83 2.07
C GLY A 127 -1.13 -13.45 2.20
N ASN A 128 -1.40 -12.18 2.48
CA ASN A 128 -2.76 -11.65 2.48
C ASN A 128 -3.29 -11.57 1.05
N LYS A 129 -4.60 -11.80 0.88
CA LYS A 129 -5.32 -11.65 -0.39
C LYS A 129 -6.37 -10.57 -0.28
N ASP A 130 -6.79 -10.04 -1.42
CA ASP A 130 -7.82 -8.99 -1.54
C ASP A 130 -9.10 -9.34 -0.78
N LYS A 131 -9.70 -8.34 -0.12
CA LYS A 131 -11.00 -8.49 0.56
C LYS A 131 -12.12 -8.65 -0.45
N HIS A 132 -12.27 -7.66 -1.34
CA HIS A 132 -13.34 -7.59 -2.33
C HIS A 132 -12.95 -8.37 -3.59
N ALA A 133 -12.95 -9.68 -3.45
CA ALA A 133 -12.51 -10.66 -4.45
C ALA A 133 -13.02 -12.06 -4.07
N ILE A 134 -12.96 -13.00 -5.02
CA ILE A 134 -12.91 -14.43 -4.72
C ILE A 134 -11.43 -14.84 -4.71
N THR A 135 -10.97 -15.44 -3.62
CA THR A 135 -9.55 -15.77 -3.49
C THR A 135 -9.34 -17.15 -2.92
N THR A 136 -8.36 -17.86 -3.44
CA THR A 136 -7.89 -19.15 -2.91
C THR A 136 -6.45 -19.03 -2.42
N GLN A 137 -6.15 -19.67 -1.30
CA GLN A 137 -4.81 -19.69 -0.73
C GLN A 137 -4.58 -20.91 0.15
N ARG A 138 -3.32 -21.34 0.28
CA ARG A 138 -2.94 -22.39 1.21
C ARG A 138 -2.85 -21.83 2.63
N VAL A 139 -3.42 -22.56 3.59
CA VAL A 139 -3.38 -22.24 5.02
C VAL A 139 -2.92 -23.47 5.78
N GLY A 140 -1.94 -23.29 6.65
CA GLY A 140 -1.47 -24.31 7.58
C GLY A 140 -2.00 -24.03 8.97
N CYS A 141 -2.40 -25.07 9.70
CA CYS A 141 -2.83 -24.97 11.08
C CYS A 141 -2.08 -25.98 11.96
N PHE A 142 -1.80 -25.60 13.20
CA PHE A 142 -1.06 -26.40 14.17
C PHE A 142 -1.97 -26.93 15.27
N ASN A 143 -1.90 -28.24 15.53
CA ASN A 143 -2.66 -28.92 16.58
C ASN A 143 -4.19 -28.70 16.48
N VAL A 144 -4.72 -28.91 15.28
CA VAL A 144 -6.16 -28.88 14.95
C VAL A 144 -6.53 -30.23 14.34
N LYS A 145 -7.66 -30.82 14.73
CA LYS A 145 -8.11 -32.09 14.15
C LYS A 145 -8.72 -31.85 12.77
N LEU A 146 -8.48 -32.78 11.84
CA LEU A 146 -9.01 -32.71 10.48
C LEU A 146 -10.55 -32.69 10.45
N GLU A 147 -11.17 -33.47 11.33
CA GLU A 147 -12.63 -33.57 11.44
C GLU A 147 -13.27 -32.24 11.82
N ASP A 148 -12.64 -31.47 12.71
CA ASP A 148 -13.14 -30.16 13.14
C ASP A 148 -13.12 -29.17 11.98
N LEU A 149 -12.06 -29.19 11.16
CA LEU A 149 -11.97 -28.38 9.95
C LEU A 149 -13.05 -28.75 8.91
N LYS A 150 -13.30 -30.04 8.71
CA LYS A 150 -14.35 -30.53 7.78
C LYS A 150 -15.76 -30.12 8.22
N LYS A 151 -15.98 -29.89 9.52
CA LYS A 151 -17.27 -29.42 10.07
C LYS A 151 -17.48 -27.91 9.94
N VAL A 152 -16.44 -27.13 9.61
CA VAL A 152 -16.55 -25.67 9.52
C VAL A 152 -17.48 -25.27 8.36
N LYS A 153 -18.61 -24.64 8.70
CA LYS A 153 -19.53 -24.02 7.73
C LYS A 153 -19.63 -22.52 8.01
N ILE A 154 -19.13 -21.71 7.08
CA ILE A 154 -19.17 -20.26 7.15
C ILE A 154 -19.58 -19.72 5.77
N LYS A 155 -20.55 -18.79 5.73
CA LYS A 155 -21.02 -18.21 4.46
C LYS A 155 -19.87 -17.50 3.74
N GLY A 156 -19.64 -17.85 2.48
CA GLY A 156 -18.59 -17.27 1.65
C GLY A 156 -17.17 -17.78 1.95
N ILE A 157 -17.03 -18.87 2.71
CA ILE A 157 -15.77 -19.56 2.95
C ILE A 157 -15.95 -21.05 2.64
N VAL A 158 -15.00 -21.62 1.90
CA VAL A 158 -14.92 -23.06 1.61
C VAL A 158 -13.52 -23.54 1.98
N LEU A 159 -13.46 -24.64 2.75
CA LEU A 159 -12.21 -25.31 3.11
C LEU A 159 -12.13 -26.63 2.33
N ARG A 160 -11.04 -26.84 1.58
CA ARG A 160 -10.81 -28.07 0.80
C ARG A 160 -9.33 -28.47 0.76
N ASP A 161 -9.01 -29.51 0.01
CA ASP A 161 -7.63 -29.96 -0.27
C ASP A 161 -6.80 -30.26 0.99
N PHE A 162 -7.40 -30.91 1.97
CA PHE A 162 -6.73 -31.18 3.24
C PHE A 162 -5.51 -32.09 3.07
N GLN A 163 -4.43 -31.78 3.78
CA GLN A 163 -3.18 -32.53 3.75
C GLN A 163 -2.54 -32.57 5.13
N LYS A 164 -2.09 -33.74 5.55
CA LYS A 164 -1.24 -33.91 6.74
C LYS A 164 0.22 -33.68 6.37
N THR A 165 0.90 -32.80 7.09
CA THR A 165 2.29 -32.42 6.82
C THR A 165 2.99 -32.02 8.13
N ASN A 166 4.32 -32.04 8.12
CA ASN A 166 5.13 -31.52 9.22
C ASN A 166 5.64 -30.10 8.98
N ARG A 167 5.30 -29.48 7.84
CA ARG A 167 5.78 -28.16 7.45
C ARG A 167 4.83 -27.07 7.95
N LYS A 168 5.39 -25.98 8.47
CA LYS A 168 4.64 -24.76 8.80
C LYS A 168 4.69 -23.81 7.61
N ILE A 169 3.52 -23.33 7.16
CA ILE A 169 3.46 -22.25 6.16
C ILE A 169 3.87 -20.93 6.80
N ARG A 170 4.86 -20.26 6.19
CA ARG A 170 5.41 -18.96 6.55
C ARG A 170 5.04 -17.93 5.49
N LEU A 171 5.16 -16.65 5.86
CA LEU A 171 4.99 -15.56 4.92
C LEU A 171 6.02 -15.67 3.80
N GLY A 172 5.58 -15.54 2.55
CA GLY A 172 6.41 -15.69 1.37
C GLY A 172 6.50 -17.11 0.80
N ASP A 173 5.86 -18.11 1.42
CA ASP A 173 5.82 -19.51 0.95
C ASP A 173 4.84 -19.72 -0.23
N LEU A 174 4.98 -18.89 -1.26
CA LEU A 174 4.25 -18.99 -2.53
C LEU A 174 5.15 -18.57 -3.67
N TRP A 175 4.88 -19.06 -4.88
CA TRP A 175 5.51 -18.51 -6.08
C TRP A 175 4.88 -17.15 -6.44
N GLY A 176 3.55 -17.09 -6.40
CA GLY A 176 2.81 -15.92 -6.86
C GLY A 176 1.31 -16.14 -6.87
N ASN A 177 0.61 -15.40 -7.73
CA ASN A 177 -0.83 -15.49 -7.89
C ASN A 177 -1.22 -15.46 -9.36
N ARG A 178 -2.22 -16.28 -9.72
CA ARG A 178 -2.98 -16.13 -10.96
C ARG A 178 -4.14 -15.19 -10.69
N PHE A 179 -4.28 -14.17 -11.52
CA PHE A 179 -5.38 -13.23 -11.49
C PHE A 179 -6.31 -13.54 -12.65
N THR A 180 -7.61 -13.56 -12.39
CA THR A 180 -8.65 -13.52 -13.44
C THR A 180 -9.54 -12.32 -13.14
N ILE A 181 -9.51 -11.32 -14.02
CA ILE A 181 -10.09 -10.01 -13.76
C ILE A 181 -11.05 -9.67 -14.87
N ARG A 182 -12.32 -9.49 -14.53
CA ARG A 182 -13.35 -8.97 -15.42
C ARG A 182 -13.35 -7.45 -15.36
N VAL A 183 -13.21 -6.83 -16.53
CA VAL A 183 -13.35 -5.39 -16.71
C VAL A 183 -14.70 -5.14 -17.37
N ARG A 184 -15.59 -4.50 -16.63
CA ARG A 184 -16.96 -4.21 -17.05
C ARG A 184 -17.03 -2.86 -17.75
N GLU A 185 -17.97 -2.74 -18.67
CA GLU A 185 -18.30 -1.46 -19.31
C GLU A 185 -17.06 -0.76 -19.91
N PRO A 186 -16.24 -1.45 -20.74
CA PRO A 186 -15.10 -0.80 -21.40
C PRO A 186 -15.58 0.35 -22.28
N GLU A 187 -14.78 1.40 -22.36
CA GLU A 187 -15.10 2.59 -23.15
C GLU A 187 -14.98 2.31 -24.66
N ILE A 188 -14.00 1.48 -25.04
CA ILE A 188 -13.83 0.99 -26.41
C ILE A 188 -14.55 -0.35 -26.59
N LYS A 189 -15.06 -0.61 -27.80
CA LYS A 189 -15.89 -1.79 -28.12
C LYS A 189 -15.57 -2.35 -29.50
N GLY A 190 -16.05 -3.57 -29.76
CA GLY A 190 -15.93 -4.22 -31.07
C GLY A 190 -14.48 -4.49 -31.47
N LYS A 191 -14.15 -4.29 -32.74
CA LYS A 191 -12.81 -4.59 -33.30
C LYS A 191 -11.68 -3.81 -32.63
N GLU A 192 -11.93 -2.56 -32.26
CA GLU A 192 -10.93 -1.72 -31.57
C GLU A 192 -10.52 -2.35 -30.23
N LEU A 193 -11.50 -2.84 -29.46
CA LEU A 193 -11.23 -3.55 -28.20
C LEU A 193 -10.39 -4.81 -28.44
N GLU A 194 -10.73 -5.62 -29.44
CA GLU A 194 -9.98 -6.83 -29.77
C GLU A 194 -8.54 -6.53 -30.18
N GLU A 195 -8.30 -5.49 -30.97
CA GLU A 195 -6.95 -5.06 -31.37
C GLU A 195 -6.12 -4.61 -30.16
N VAL A 196 -6.72 -3.84 -29.25
CA VAL A 196 -6.05 -3.40 -28.01
C VAL A 196 -5.75 -4.60 -27.11
N LEU A 197 -6.69 -5.52 -26.92
CA LEU A 197 -6.49 -6.72 -26.09
C LEU A 197 -5.41 -7.65 -26.69
N ASN A 198 -5.35 -7.78 -28.02
CA ASN A 198 -4.29 -8.51 -28.72
C ASN A 198 -2.90 -7.90 -28.49
N LYS A 199 -2.80 -6.57 -28.45
CA LYS A 199 -1.56 -5.88 -28.07
C LYS A 199 -1.21 -6.14 -26.60
N LEU A 200 -2.19 -6.04 -25.70
CA LEU A 200 -2.00 -6.27 -24.27
C LEU A 200 -1.52 -7.68 -23.95
N CYS A 201 -2.03 -8.71 -24.63
CA CYS A 201 -1.55 -10.09 -24.48
C CYS A 201 -0.06 -10.27 -24.78
N LYS A 202 0.53 -9.39 -25.59
CA LYS A 202 1.97 -9.42 -25.91
C LYS A 202 2.81 -8.69 -24.85
N LEU A 203 2.19 -8.00 -23.89
CA LEU A 203 2.88 -7.28 -22.83
C LEU A 203 3.55 -8.26 -21.86
N LYS A 204 4.89 -8.27 -21.87
CA LYS A 204 5.70 -9.16 -21.01
C LYS A 204 6.01 -8.55 -19.65
N TYR A 205 5.98 -7.23 -19.55
CA TYR A 205 6.40 -6.50 -18.36
C TYR A 205 5.43 -5.36 -18.04
N PHE A 206 5.40 -4.94 -16.78
CA PHE A 206 4.71 -3.73 -16.32
C PHE A 206 5.66 -2.94 -15.41
N LEU A 207 5.44 -1.63 -15.28
CA LEU A 207 6.21 -0.80 -14.36
C LEU A 207 5.80 -1.10 -12.92
N ASN A 208 6.74 -1.52 -12.08
CA ASN A 208 6.48 -1.98 -10.72
C ASN A 208 6.38 -0.81 -9.71
N TYR A 209 5.62 0.22 -10.09
CA TYR A 209 5.33 1.38 -9.23
C TYR A 209 4.63 0.97 -7.95
N TYR A 210 4.88 1.72 -6.89
CA TYR A 210 3.99 1.76 -5.74
C TYR A 210 2.72 2.55 -6.10
N GLY A 211 1.56 1.92 -5.96
CA GLY A 211 0.26 2.53 -6.25
C GLY A 211 -0.26 3.48 -5.16
N ILE A 212 -1.37 4.16 -5.45
CA ILE A 212 -2.01 5.13 -4.53
C ILE A 212 -2.31 4.58 -3.13
N GLN A 213 -2.55 3.27 -3.00
CA GLN A 213 -2.80 2.64 -1.70
C GLN A 213 -1.59 2.74 -0.76
N ARG A 214 -0.36 2.83 -1.30
CA ARG A 214 0.87 3.03 -0.52
C ARG A 214 0.96 4.42 0.09
N PHE A 215 0.35 5.40 -0.57
CA PHE A 215 0.38 6.81 -0.18
C PHE A 215 -0.87 7.23 0.61
N GLY A 216 -1.90 6.39 0.62
CA GLY A 216 -3.19 6.58 1.28
C GLY A 216 -4.31 6.77 0.24
N THR A 217 -5.19 5.76 0.10
CA THR A 217 -6.21 5.73 -0.96
C THR A 217 -7.16 6.94 -0.94
N THR A 218 -7.64 7.32 0.25
CA THR A 218 -8.54 8.47 0.41
C THR A 218 -7.76 9.79 0.45
N ARG A 219 -6.56 9.76 1.02
CA ARG A 219 -5.79 10.94 1.36
C ARG A 219 -4.30 10.67 1.09
N PRO A 220 -3.84 10.86 -0.17
CA PRO A 220 -2.50 10.47 -0.60
C PRO A 220 -1.44 11.45 -0.09
N ILE A 221 -1.19 11.46 1.21
CA ILE A 221 -0.28 12.40 1.90
C ILE A 221 0.85 11.70 2.67
N THR A 222 0.85 10.36 2.72
CA THR A 222 1.74 9.60 3.60
C THR A 222 3.22 9.81 3.28
N HIS A 223 3.59 9.97 2.00
CA HIS A 223 4.97 10.27 1.58
C HIS A 223 5.41 11.68 1.97
N ILE A 224 4.50 12.65 1.99
CA ILE A 224 4.79 14.03 2.41
C ILE A 224 5.05 14.06 3.92
N VAL A 225 4.23 13.36 4.70
CA VAL A 225 4.48 13.17 6.14
C VAL A 225 5.83 12.49 6.35
N GLY A 226 6.15 11.46 5.56
CA GLY A 226 7.45 10.79 5.59
C GLY A 226 8.63 11.73 5.33
N ARG A 227 8.55 12.56 4.29
CA ARG A 227 9.56 13.57 3.97
C ARG A 227 9.75 14.57 5.11
N LEU A 228 8.68 15.10 5.67
CA LEU A 228 8.75 16.06 6.79
C LEU A 228 9.39 15.42 8.04
N ILE A 229 9.14 14.14 8.31
CA ILE A 229 9.81 13.41 9.40
C ILE A 229 11.31 13.21 9.12
N ILE A 230 11.68 12.89 7.88
CA ILE A 230 13.08 12.82 7.42
C ILE A 230 13.78 14.16 7.66
N GLU A 231 13.14 15.28 7.29
CA GLU A 231 13.61 16.66 7.52
C GLU A 231 13.56 17.10 9.01
N ARG A 232 13.11 16.22 9.93
CA ARG A 232 12.88 16.52 11.36
C ARG A 232 11.86 17.64 11.63
N ASP A 233 11.06 17.99 10.63
CA ASP A 233 9.95 18.93 10.73
C ASP A 233 8.70 18.23 11.31
N TRP A 234 8.75 17.94 12.61
CA TRP A 234 7.68 17.27 13.33
C TRP A 234 6.37 18.07 13.35
N GLU A 235 6.46 19.40 13.39
CA GLU A 235 5.29 20.28 13.32
C GLU A 235 4.61 20.15 11.96
N GLY A 236 5.38 20.31 10.87
CA GLY A 236 4.87 20.14 9.52
C GLY A 236 4.27 18.75 9.31
N ALA A 237 4.96 17.70 9.76
CA ALA A 237 4.48 16.33 9.69
C ALA A 237 3.14 16.15 10.44
N PHE A 238 3.03 16.72 11.63
CA PHE A 238 1.81 16.64 12.44
C PHE A 238 0.64 17.35 11.77
N HIS A 239 0.86 18.56 11.25
CA HIS A 239 -0.17 19.31 10.52
C HIS A 239 -0.55 18.66 9.18
N ALA A 240 0.40 18.07 8.46
CA ALA A 240 0.09 17.31 7.24
C ALA A 240 -0.80 16.09 7.54
N TYR A 241 -0.56 15.39 8.65
CA TYR A 241 -1.31 14.18 9.01
C TYR A 241 -2.65 14.49 9.71
N CYS A 242 -2.64 15.34 10.74
CA CYS A 242 -3.81 15.64 11.58
C CYS A 242 -4.60 16.88 11.13
N GLY A 243 -4.00 17.77 10.35
CA GLY A 243 -4.60 19.02 9.88
C GLY A 243 -4.74 19.07 8.37
N THR A 244 -4.54 20.28 7.82
CA THR A 244 -4.52 20.67 6.41
C THR A 244 -5.66 20.05 5.60
N PRO A 245 -6.89 20.57 5.65
CA PRO A 245 -8.02 20.03 4.90
C PRO A 245 -7.71 19.87 3.40
N LEU A 246 -8.14 18.75 2.85
CA LEU A 246 -7.98 18.41 1.44
C LEU A 246 -9.35 18.24 0.78
N PRO A 247 -9.44 18.36 -0.57
CA PRO A 247 -10.72 18.22 -1.29
C PRO A 247 -11.45 16.89 -1.07
N TYR A 248 -10.73 15.87 -0.58
CA TYR A 248 -11.26 14.52 -0.34
C TYR A 248 -11.84 14.34 1.08
N ASP A 249 -11.68 15.32 1.96
CA ASP A 249 -12.18 15.24 3.34
C ASP A 249 -13.69 15.51 3.39
N ASP A 250 -14.42 14.73 4.20
CA ASP A 250 -15.83 15.00 4.49
C ASP A 250 -16.01 16.28 5.32
N LYS A 251 -17.23 16.82 5.38
CA LYS A 251 -17.51 18.08 6.09
C LYS A 251 -17.05 18.08 7.56
N LYS A 252 -17.16 16.95 8.27
CA LYS A 252 -16.78 16.87 9.70
C LYS A 252 -15.26 16.80 9.84
N SER A 253 -14.59 16.00 9.02
CA SER A 253 -13.13 15.90 9.06
C SER A 253 -12.45 17.17 8.59
N THR A 254 -12.99 17.86 7.58
CA THR A 254 -12.55 19.21 7.16
C THR A 254 -12.56 20.19 8.34
N LEU A 255 -13.69 20.35 9.04
CA LEU A 255 -13.79 21.26 10.18
C LEU A 255 -12.81 20.90 11.31
N ALA A 256 -12.67 19.60 11.62
CA ALA A 256 -11.77 19.16 12.67
C ALA A 256 -10.29 19.43 12.33
N ARG A 257 -9.91 19.30 11.06
CA ARG A 257 -8.57 19.58 10.53
C ARG A 257 -8.28 21.09 10.51
N GLU A 258 -9.25 21.93 10.15
CA GLU A 258 -9.13 23.38 10.24
C GLU A 258 -8.84 23.84 11.67
N LEU A 259 -9.51 23.24 12.66
CA LEU A 259 -9.26 23.51 14.07
C LEU A 259 -7.85 23.09 14.51
N VAL A 260 -7.27 22.03 13.93
CA VAL A 260 -5.86 21.66 14.15
C VAL A 260 -4.94 22.74 13.60
N ASP A 261 -5.17 23.23 12.39
CA ASP A 261 -4.34 24.28 11.78
C ASP A 261 -4.47 25.64 12.48
N GLU A 262 -5.61 25.85 13.13
CA GLU A 262 -5.86 26.94 14.08
C GLU A 262 -5.34 26.64 15.49
N GLU A 263 -4.58 25.58 15.71
CA GLU A 263 -4.01 25.19 17.02
C GLU A 263 -5.06 25.10 18.14
N ASN A 264 -6.33 24.92 17.78
CA ASN A 264 -7.43 24.71 18.71
C ASN A 264 -7.58 23.21 18.98
N PHE A 265 -6.51 22.60 19.50
CA PHE A 265 -6.38 21.15 19.62
C PHE A 265 -7.47 20.52 20.50
N LYS A 266 -7.92 21.22 21.55
CA LYS A 266 -8.99 20.75 22.44
C LYS A 266 -10.32 20.60 21.71
N GLU A 267 -10.70 21.59 20.90
CA GLU A 267 -11.93 21.52 20.11
C GLU A 267 -11.78 20.58 18.92
N ALA A 268 -10.61 20.57 18.26
CA ALA A 268 -10.31 19.60 17.21
C ALA A 268 -10.49 18.16 17.71
N TYR A 269 -9.93 17.82 18.87
CA TYR A 269 -10.08 16.49 19.49
C TYR A 269 -11.55 16.09 19.71
N LYS A 270 -12.40 17.04 20.12
CA LYS A 270 -13.84 16.79 20.30
C LYS A 270 -14.56 16.59 18.96
N LYS A 271 -14.22 17.39 17.94
CA LYS A 271 -14.87 17.39 16.63
C LYS A 271 -14.45 16.23 15.74
N PHE A 272 -13.22 15.71 15.88
CA PHE A 272 -12.77 14.54 15.13
C PHE A 272 -13.69 13.33 15.36
N PRO A 273 -14.22 12.69 14.31
CA PRO A 273 -15.03 11.48 14.47
C PRO A 273 -14.24 10.36 15.14
N LYS A 274 -14.91 9.48 15.89
CA LYS A 274 -14.26 8.37 16.62
C LYS A 274 -13.47 7.40 15.70
N ALA A 275 -13.85 7.33 14.41
CA ALA A 275 -13.14 6.55 13.40
C ALA A 275 -11.70 7.02 13.15
N PHE A 276 -11.39 8.31 13.39
CA PHE A 276 -10.05 8.89 13.27
C PHE A 276 -9.26 8.65 14.57
N PHE A 277 -9.10 7.38 14.91
CA PHE A 277 -8.53 6.94 16.19
C PHE A 277 -7.11 7.47 16.40
N TYR A 278 -6.27 7.39 15.37
CA TYR A 278 -4.86 7.77 15.47
C TYR A 278 -4.69 9.29 15.56
N GLU A 279 -5.34 10.06 14.70
CA GLU A 279 -5.32 11.53 14.74
C GLU A 279 -5.77 12.05 16.11
N ARG A 280 -6.87 11.49 16.65
CA ARG A 280 -7.34 11.84 18.01
C ARG A 280 -6.29 11.55 19.09
N ARG A 281 -5.59 10.40 19.00
CA ARG A 281 -4.53 10.05 19.97
C ARG A 281 -3.32 10.96 19.85
N MET A 282 -2.91 11.30 18.63
CA MET A 282 -1.81 12.22 18.40
C MET A 282 -2.13 13.62 18.93
N ILE A 283 -3.33 14.15 18.63
CA ILE A 283 -3.80 15.45 19.14
C ILE A 283 -3.84 15.44 20.68
N LYS A 284 -4.37 14.37 21.29
CA LYS A 284 -4.39 14.24 22.75
C LYS A 284 -2.97 14.23 23.34
N ALA A 285 -2.06 13.45 22.76
CA ALA A 285 -0.67 13.40 23.21
C ALA A 285 0.02 14.77 23.07
N TYR A 286 -0.27 15.52 22.00
CA TYR A 286 0.22 16.89 21.87
C TYR A 286 -0.34 17.82 22.96
N ILE A 287 -1.65 17.76 23.25
CA ILE A 287 -2.26 18.55 24.33
C ILE A 287 -1.59 18.29 25.68
N GLU A 288 -1.21 17.04 25.94
CA GLU A 288 -0.59 16.62 27.22
C GLU A 288 0.91 16.97 27.30
N THR A 289 1.62 16.96 26.18
CA THR A 289 3.10 17.04 26.17
C THR A 289 3.67 18.29 25.53
N GLY A 290 2.89 19.03 24.74
CA GLY A 290 3.33 20.15 23.91
C GLY A 290 4.30 19.76 22.79
N SER A 291 4.54 18.47 22.54
CA SER A 291 5.57 17.99 21.61
C SER A 291 4.97 17.22 20.43
N TYR A 292 5.18 17.72 19.22
CA TYR A 292 4.77 17.05 17.98
C TYR A 292 5.47 15.70 17.79
N GLN A 293 6.76 15.62 18.15
CA GLN A 293 7.52 14.36 18.09
C GLN A 293 6.90 13.31 19.02
N LYS A 294 6.60 13.66 20.28
CA LYS A 294 5.93 12.74 21.22
C LYS A 294 4.54 12.33 20.73
N ALA A 295 3.84 13.22 20.02
CA ALA A 295 2.56 12.88 19.38
C ALA A 295 2.71 11.85 18.25
N PHE A 296 3.86 11.72 17.59
CA PHE A 296 4.11 10.60 16.67
C PHE A 296 4.49 9.30 17.38
N MET A 297 5.15 9.39 18.54
CA MET A 297 5.63 8.22 19.29
C MET A 297 4.52 7.36 19.89
N ILE A 298 3.30 7.89 20.04
CA ILE A 298 2.11 7.12 20.46
C ILE A 298 1.60 6.17 19.37
N LEU A 299 2.03 6.35 18.12
CA LEU A 299 1.66 5.46 17.02
C LEU A 299 2.38 4.11 17.16
N PRO A 300 1.70 2.99 16.87
CA PRO A 300 2.35 1.68 16.79
C PRO A 300 3.57 1.69 15.85
N PRO A 301 4.63 0.91 16.13
CA PRO A 301 5.85 0.91 15.32
C PRO A 301 5.62 0.75 13.81
N HIS A 302 4.72 -0.15 13.40
CA HIS A 302 4.43 -0.39 12.00
C HIS A 302 3.82 0.83 11.27
N LEU A 303 3.01 1.66 11.95
CA LEU A 303 2.48 2.89 11.37
C LEU A 303 3.53 4.00 11.31
N ARG A 304 4.45 4.06 12.28
CA ARG A 304 5.60 4.98 12.20
C ARG A 304 6.46 4.67 10.97
N CYS A 305 6.79 3.39 10.76
CA CYS A 305 7.54 2.95 9.59
C CYS A 305 6.80 3.23 8.27
N MET A 306 5.46 3.22 8.26
CA MET A 306 4.66 3.47 7.06
C MET A 306 4.98 4.81 6.39
N PHE A 307 5.19 5.88 7.17
CA PHE A 307 5.48 7.21 6.62
C PHE A 307 6.80 7.24 5.85
N ILE A 308 7.87 6.70 6.46
CA ILE A 308 9.19 6.65 5.84
C ILE A 308 9.18 5.73 4.62
N ASN A 309 8.54 4.57 4.74
CA ASN A 309 8.39 3.63 3.63
C ASN A 309 7.60 4.25 2.46
N ALA A 310 6.63 5.12 2.71
CA ALA A 310 5.90 5.83 1.67
C ALA A 310 6.79 6.87 0.97
N TYR A 311 7.65 7.59 1.71
CA TYR A 311 8.60 8.51 1.09
C TYR A 311 9.66 7.77 0.24
N GLN A 312 10.20 6.66 0.74
CA GLN A 312 11.07 5.76 -0.06
C GLN A 312 10.35 5.25 -1.33
N SER A 313 9.06 4.94 -1.21
CA SER A 313 8.23 4.50 -2.35
C SER A 313 8.04 5.61 -3.39
N TYR A 314 7.90 6.86 -2.97
CA TYR A 314 7.82 8.04 -3.84
C TYR A 314 9.12 8.25 -4.64
N LEU A 315 10.28 8.13 -3.98
CA LEU A 315 11.59 8.25 -4.63
C LEU A 315 11.86 7.08 -5.57
N PHE A 316 11.45 5.87 -5.20
CA PHE A 316 11.54 4.71 -6.07
C PHE A 316 10.71 4.87 -7.35
N ASN A 317 9.49 5.41 -7.25
CA ASN A 317 8.68 5.73 -8.41
C ASN A 317 9.39 6.74 -9.33
N GLU A 318 10.09 7.73 -8.77
CA GLU A 318 10.91 8.66 -9.56
C GLU A 318 12.10 7.98 -10.25
N ILE A 319 12.78 7.04 -9.58
CA ILE A 319 13.85 6.24 -10.21
C ILE A 319 13.31 5.50 -11.44
N ILE A 320 12.11 4.92 -11.36
CA ILE A 320 11.46 4.30 -12.53
C ILE A 320 11.23 5.33 -13.64
N ASN A 321 10.69 6.52 -13.33
CA ASN A 321 10.45 7.56 -14.34
C ASN A 321 11.72 7.96 -15.08
N ARG A 322 12.82 8.15 -14.35
CA ARG A 322 14.12 8.53 -14.90
C ARG A 322 14.78 7.39 -15.67
N ARG A 323 14.69 6.14 -15.17
CA ARG A 323 15.23 4.96 -15.85
C ARG A 323 14.47 4.64 -17.13
N PHE A 324 13.18 4.96 -17.20
CA PHE A 324 12.33 4.70 -18.35
C PHE A 324 12.92 5.24 -19.66
N GLU A 325 13.58 6.39 -19.65
CA GLU A 325 14.21 7.01 -20.84
C GLU A 325 15.35 6.16 -21.44
N TYR A 326 15.93 5.24 -20.66
CA TYR A 326 17.01 4.35 -21.07
C TYR A 326 16.53 2.91 -21.30
N GLY A 327 15.25 2.63 -21.04
CA GLY A 327 14.69 1.28 -21.05
C GLY A 327 15.04 0.46 -19.80
N PHE A 328 14.57 -0.79 -19.80
CA PHE A 328 14.72 -1.72 -18.67
C PHE A 328 15.40 -3.04 -19.06
N GLU A 329 16.06 -3.06 -20.22
CA GLU A 329 17.01 -4.14 -20.51
C GLU A 329 18.20 -4.02 -19.56
N PRO A 330 18.72 -5.13 -19.01
CA PRO A 330 19.91 -5.10 -18.15
C PRO A 330 21.08 -4.42 -18.85
N MET A 331 21.66 -3.41 -18.21
CA MET A 331 22.86 -2.72 -18.68
C MET A 331 24.00 -2.89 -17.67
N GLU A 332 25.24 -2.66 -18.10
CA GLU A 332 26.38 -2.66 -17.18
C GLU A 332 26.14 -1.65 -16.03
N GLY A 333 26.46 -2.08 -14.81
CA GLY A 333 26.23 -1.31 -13.58
C GLY A 333 24.85 -1.47 -12.93
N ASP A 334 23.90 -2.13 -13.59
CA ASP A 334 22.64 -2.50 -12.95
C ASP A 334 22.85 -3.47 -11.78
N ILE A 335 22.09 -3.27 -10.71
CA ILE A 335 21.87 -4.31 -9.70
C ILE A 335 20.58 -5.04 -10.08
N LEU A 336 20.68 -6.34 -10.36
CA LEU A 336 19.56 -7.13 -10.82
C LEU A 336 18.85 -7.86 -9.67
N ILE A 337 17.52 -7.93 -9.76
CA ILE A 337 16.67 -8.79 -8.91
C ILE A 337 15.86 -9.67 -9.85
N ASP A 338 15.97 -11.00 -9.72
CA ASP A 338 15.30 -11.96 -10.62
C ASP A 338 15.58 -11.69 -12.12
N GLY A 339 16.77 -11.19 -12.44
CA GLY A 339 17.21 -10.92 -13.82
C GLY A 339 16.69 -9.60 -14.42
N VAL A 340 16.01 -8.75 -13.64
CA VAL A 340 15.57 -7.42 -14.10
C VAL A 340 16.23 -6.29 -13.30
N PRO A 341 16.43 -5.10 -13.91
CA PRO A 341 16.94 -3.93 -13.21
C PRO A 341 16.15 -3.60 -11.95
N SER A 342 16.86 -3.26 -10.88
CA SER A 342 16.27 -2.79 -9.62
C SER A 342 16.61 -1.33 -9.36
N GLY A 343 15.77 -0.66 -8.58
CA GLY A 343 16.01 0.69 -8.06
C GLY A 343 16.17 0.67 -6.54
N ALA A 344 16.93 1.63 -6.01
CA ALA A 344 17.13 1.80 -4.59
C ALA A 344 15.85 2.21 -3.84
N LEU A 345 15.62 1.59 -2.68
CA LEU A 345 14.83 2.14 -1.60
C LEU A 345 15.82 2.78 -0.63
N PHE A 346 15.93 4.11 -0.64
CA PHE A 346 16.97 4.82 0.10
C PHE A 346 16.87 4.63 1.61
N GLY A 347 18.00 4.43 2.26
CA GLY A 347 18.17 4.34 3.69
C GLY A 347 19.63 4.61 4.10
N TYR A 348 19.94 4.41 5.39
CA TYR A 348 21.27 4.76 5.93
C TYR A 348 22.41 3.86 5.42
N LYS A 349 22.09 2.74 4.76
CA LYS A 349 23.04 1.82 4.12
C LYS A 349 22.58 1.50 2.69
N THR A 350 22.14 2.52 1.95
CA THR A 350 21.75 2.39 0.54
C THR A 350 22.90 1.81 -0.28
N LYS A 351 22.62 0.73 -1.01
CA LYS A 351 23.50 0.23 -2.07
C LYS A 351 23.07 0.84 -3.40
N PHE A 352 23.82 1.80 -3.89
CA PHE A 352 23.61 2.42 -5.20
C PHE A 352 24.08 1.49 -6.34
N ALA A 353 23.42 1.60 -7.49
CA ALA A 353 23.94 1.04 -8.75
C ALA A 353 25.19 1.81 -9.23
N SER A 354 25.85 1.32 -10.27
CA SER A 354 26.91 2.06 -10.98
C SER A 354 26.44 2.46 -12.38
N GLY A 355 27.29 3.18 -13.14
CA GLY A 355 26.92 3.72 -14.45
C GLY A 355 25.77 4.74 -14.37
N ILE A 356 25.02 4.87 -15.47
CA ILE A 356 23.91 5.83 -15.60
C ILE A 356 22.80 5.60 -14.56
N GLN A 357 22.58 4.35 -14.15
CA GLN A 357 21.58 3.96 -13.17
C GLN A 357 22.00 4.43 -11.78
N GLY A 358 23.28 4.32 -11.46
CA GLY A 358 23.86 4.88 -10.25
C GLY A 358 23.80 6.41 -10.23
N GLU A 359 24.07 7.06 -11.37
CA GLU A 359 23.94 8.51 -11.52
C GLU A 359 22.50 8.98 -11.30
N ILE A 360 21.51 8.32 -11.91
CA ILE A 360 20.08 8.60 -11.66
C ILE A 360 19.75 8.53 -10.16
N GLU A 361 20.19 7.47 -9.48
CA GLU A 361 19.91 7.29 -8.06
C GLU A 361 20.57 8.37 -7.20
N LYS A 362 21.83 8.73 -7.49
CA LYS A 362 22.56 9.77 -6.78
C LYS A 362 21.97 11.16 -7.02
N GLU A 363 21.64 11.49 -8.26
CA GLU A 363 21.02 12.78 -8.59
C GLU A 363 19.69 12.97 -7.84
N ILE A 364 18.84 11.93 -7.77
CA ILE A 364 17.59 12.02 -6.98
C ILE A 364 17.91 12.18 -5.50
N TYR A 365 18.89 11.45 -4.99
CA TYR A 365 19.31 11.52 -3.58
C TYR A 365 19.83 12.92 -3.20
N GLU A 366 20.65 13.53 -4.06
CA GLU A 366 21.21 14.87 -3.92
C GLU A 366 20.14 15.97 -4.10
N ARG A 367 19.28 15.84 -5.12
CA ARG A 367 18.17 16.79 -5.37
C ARG A 367 17.21 16.88 -4.19
N GLU A 368 16.99 15.77 -3.50
CA GLU A 368 16.15 15.73 -2.28
C GLU A 368 16.95 16.09 -1.00
N ASN A 369 18.22 16.48 -1.15
CA ASN A 369 19.13 16.88 -0.08
C ASN A 369 19.22 15.83 1.05
N LEU A 370 19.37 14.55 0.67
CA LEU A 370 19.37 13.44 1.61
C LEU A 370 20.79 13.07 2.06
N SER A 371 20.88 12.58 3.28
CA SER A 371 22.08 11.98 3.88
C SER A 371 21.74 10.67 4.60
N PRO A 372 22.71 9.75 4.78
CA PRO A 372 22.47 8.49 5.47
C PRO A 372 21.91 8.67 6.89
N GLU A 373 22.33 9.74 7.57
CA GLU A 373 21.91 10.10 8.93
C GLU A 373 20.43 10.46 9.02
N ASP A 374 19.82 10.98 7.95
CA ASP A 374 18.41 11.34 7.94
C ASP A 374 17.48 10.14 8.14
N PHE A 375 17.96 8.95 7.75
CA PHE A 375 17.25 7.68 7.93
C PHE A 375 17.49 7.02 9.30
N LYS A 376 18.27 7.64 10.20
CA LYS A 376 18.42 7.25 11.62
C LYS A 376 17.66 8.24 12.50
N ILE A 377 16.39 7.97 12.78
CA ILE A 377 15.43 8.92 13.38
C ILE A 377 15.28 8.68 14.88
N GLY A 378 16.39 8.50 15.61
CA GLY A 378 16.38 8.23 17.05
C GLY A 378 15.39 7.10 17.43
N GLU A 379 14.55 7.34 18.43
CA GLU A 379 13.52 6.39 18.89
C GLU A 379 12.41 6.11 17.86
N PHE A 380 12.27 6.95 16.82
CA PHE A 380 11.27 6.76 15.78
C PHE A 380 11.59 5.53 14.91
N GLY A 381 12.88 5.27 14.66
CA GLY A 381 13.35 4.09 13.94
C GLY A 381 14.58 4.37 13.07
N SER A 382 15.22 3.30 12.61
CA SER A 382 16.34 3.36 11.66
C SER A 382 16.01 2.54 10.42
N PHE A 383 16.22 3.12 9.24
CA PHE A 383 15.79 2.54 7.97
C PHE A 383 17.01 2.23 7.09
N ILE A 384 17.34 0.94 6.96
CA ILE A 384 18.56 0.45 6.30
C ILE A 384 18.60 0.85 4.82
N GLY A 385 17.43 0.80 4.17
CA GLY A 385 17.32 0.81 2.72
C GLY A 385 17.28 -0.62 2.17
N ASP A 386 16.89 -0.76 0.92
CA ASP A 386 16.76 -2.04 0.21
C ASP A 386 16.79 -1.79 -1.30
N ARG A 387 16.60 -2.82 -2.13
CA ARG A 387 16.38 -2.68 -3.57
C ARG A 387 15.12 -3.40 -4.02
N ARG A 388 14.47 -2.86 -5.05
CA ARG A 388 13.23 -3.40 -5.62
C ARG A 388 13.32 -3.44 -7.13
N ALA A 389 12.85 -4.54 -7.74
CA ALA A 389 12.75 -4.66 -9.19
C ALA A 389 11.88 -3.52 -9.77
N MET A 390 12.38 -2.81 -10.77
CA MET A 390 11.71 -1.66 -11.40
C MET A 390 10.58 -2.09 -12.33
N ILE A 391 10.69 -3.28 -12.93
CA ILE A 391 9.66 -3.90 -13.75
C ILE A 391 9.25 -5.24 -13.13
N GLY A 392 7.98 -5.59 -13.30
CA GLY A 392 7.47 -6.92 -12.98
C GLY A 392 7.17 -7.69 -14.25
N LYS A 393 7.47 -9.00 -14.26
CA LYS A 393 7.16 -9.88 -15.38
C LYS A 393 5.74 -10.42 -15.28
N ILE A 394 5.03 -10.38 -16.40
CA ILE A 394 3.70 -10.95 -16.60
C ILE A 394 3.87 -12.32 -17.24
N TYR A 395 3.21 -13.33 -16.67
CA TYR A 395 3.26 -14.70 -17.16
C TYR A 395 1.89 -15.12 -17.67
N ASN A 396 1.85 -15.82 -18.82
CA ASN A 396 0.67 -16.47 -19.36
C ASN A 396 -0.56 -15.55 -19.49
N MET A 397 -0.37 -14.32 -20.00
CA MET A 397 -1.49 -13.41 -20.22
C MET A 397 -2.38 -13.93 -21.36
N LYS A 398 -3.69 -14.02 -21.09
CA LYS A 398 -4.73 -14.32 -22.07
C LYS A 398 -5.98 -13.48 -21.80
N TYR A 399 -6.82 -13.33 -22.82
CA TYR A 399 -8.09 -12.63 -22.70
C TYR A 399 -9.23 -13.36 -23.40
N TRP A 400 -10.46 -13.03 -23.01
CA TRP A 400 -11.67 -13.32 -23.76
C TRP A 400 -12.70 -12.22 -23.52
N ILE A 401 -13.66 -12.08 -24.44
CA ILE A 401 -14.74 -11.09 -24.38
C ILE A 401 -16.03 -11.85 -24.04
N GLU A 402 -16.79 -11.35 -23.07
CA GLU A 402 -18.06 -11.95 -22.63
C GLU A 402 -19.00 -10.86 -22.08
N ASP A 403 -20.28 -10.93 -22.41
CA ASP A 403 -21.34 -10.03 -21.89
C ASP A 403 -21.02 -8.52 -22.02
N GLY A 404 -20.42 -8.10 -23.13
CA GLY A 404 -20.00 -6.69 -23.33
C GLY A 404 -18.90 -6.23 -22.35
N SER A 405 -18.25 -7.17 -21.67
CA SER A 405 -17.08 -7.02 -20.81
C SER A 405 -15.91 -7.79 -21.43
N TYR A 406 -14.71 -7.61 -20.90
CA TYR A 406 -13.59 -8.51 -21.20
C TYR A 406 -13.00 -9.05 -19.91
N VAL A 407 -12.37 -10.22 -20.00
CA VAL A 407 -11.65 -10.85 -18.90
C VAL A 407 -10.20 -11.02 -19.28
N LEU A 408 -9.32 -10.67 -18.35
CA LEU A 408 -7.89 -10.94 -18.43
C LEU A 408 -7.52 -12.00 -17.41
N GLN A 409 -6.72 -12.97 -17.83
CA GLN A 409 -6.07 -13.92 -16.94
C GLN A 409 -4.56 -13.87 -17.13
N PHE A 410 -3.81 -13.74 -16.03
CA PHE A 410 -2.34 -13.71 -16.04
C PHE A 410 -1.79 -14.09 -14.66
N CYS A 411 -0.51 -14.45 -14.59
CA CYS A 411 0.18 -14.80 -13.36
C CYS A 411 1.25 -13.77 -13.03
N LEU A 412 1.39 -13.43 -11.74
CA LEU A 412 2.46 -12.57 -11.22
C LEU A 412 3.17 -13.26 -10.06
N LYS A 413 4.50 -13.11 -9.98
CA LYS A 413 5.29 -13.51 -8.80
C LYS A 413 4.86 -12.74 -7.56
N LYS A 414 5.08 -13.32 -6.37
CA LYS A 414 4.85 -12.64 -5.07
C LYS A 414 5.49 -11.25 -5.03
N GLY A 415 4.86 -10.31 -4.31
CA GLY A 415 5.33 -8.92 -4.19
C GLY A 415 4.85 -7.97 -5.31
N ASN A 416 4.21 -8.51 -6.34
CA ASN A 416 3.59 -7.76 -7.44
C ASN A 416 2.06 -7.70 -7.28
N TYR A 417 1.45 -6.65 -7.83
CA TYR A 417 0.02 -6.38 -7.68
C TYR A 417 -0.65 -6.31 -9.07
N ALA A 418 -1.82 -6.94 -9.20
CA ALA A 418 -2.59 -6.89 -10.45
C ALA A 418 -2.95 -5.45 -10.86
N THR A 419 -3.21 -4.57 -9.89
CA THR A 419 -3.49 -3.15 -10.15
C THR A 419 -2.35 -2.45 -10.88
N SER A 420 -1.10 -2.86 -10.69
CA SER A 420 0.05 -2.30 -11.42
C SER A 420 0.02 -2.69 -12.91
N VAL A 421 -0.45 -3.89 -13.23
CA VAL A 421 -0.66 -4.33 -14.62
C VAL A 421 -1.85 -3.58 -15.23
N LEU A 422 -2.99 -3.55 -14.52
CA LEU A 422 -4.21 -2.90 -15.01
C LEU A 422 -4.02 -1.40 -15.26
N ARG A 423 -3.19 -0.73 -14.45
CA ARG A 423 -2.85 0.68 -14.64
C ARG A 423 -2.34 0.97 -16.06
N GLU A 424 -1.64 0.02 -16.69
CA GLU A 424 -1.08 0.21 -18.03
C GLU A 424 -2.14 0.53 -19.12
N PHE A 425 -3.40 0.15 -18.89
CA PHE A 425 -4.47 0.27 -19.91
C PHE A 425 -5.88 0.57 -19.41
N ILE A 426 -6.14 0.59 -18.09
CA ILE A 426 -7.46 0.99 -17.55
C ILE A 426 -7.51 2.48 -17.24
N GLU A 427 -6.45 3.02 -16.65
CA GLU A 427 -6.43 4.43 -16.25
C GLU A 427 -6.14 5.33 -17.46
N LYS A 428 -6.91 6.42 -17.59
CA LYS A 428 -6.66 7.40 -18.64
C LYS A 428 -5.33 8.08 -18.36
N LYS A 429 -4.41 7.93 -19.32
CA LYS A 429 -3.08 8.54 -19.26
C LYS A 429 -3.27 10.06 -19.29
N LYS A 430 -2.79 10.73 -18.25
CA LYS A 430 -2.86 12.19 -18.10
C LYS A 430 -1.60 12.84 -18.65
#